data_AF-A0A1M6T822-F1
#
_entry.id   AF-A0A1M6T822-F1
#
_cell.length_a   1.000
_cell.length_b   1.000
_cell.length_c   1.000
_cell.angle_alpha   90.00
_cell.angle_beta   90.00
_cell.angle_gamma   90.00
#
_symmetry.space_group_name_H-M   'P 1'
#
loop_
_entity.id
_entity.type
_entity.pdbx_description
1 polymer ?
#
loop_
_entity_poly.entity_id
_entity_poly.type
_entity_poly.pdbx_seq_one_letter_code
_entity_poly.pdbx_strand_id
1 'polypeptide(L)' 'MAAHALASEHPDISFTPLRPGDHAGGAIWHLRPKAGGTPIMWARTDEDADRYAETIARVVRR' A
#
# COMPACT_ATOMS: atom_id res chain seq x y z
N MET A 1 -3.36 10.27 -7.71
CA MET A 1 -3.49 9.06 -8.58
C MET A 1 -4.70 8.26 -8.11
N ALA A 2 -5.53 7.70 -9.00
CA ALA A 2 -6.70 6.92 -8.53
C ALA A 2 -6.25 5.57 -7.93
N ALA A 3 -6.94 5.06 -6.91
CA ALA A 3 -6.71 3.73 -6.29
C ALA A 3 -6.52 2.60 -7.32
N HIS A 4 -7.25 2.71 -8.42
CA HIS A 4 -7.25 1.76 -9.52
C HIS A 4 -5.91 1.72 -10.28
N ALA A 5 -5.20 2.84 -10.37
CA ALA A 5 -3.89 2.92 -11.03
C ALA A 5 -2.84 2.16 -10.21
N LEU A 6 -2.72 2.45 -8.92
CA LEU A 6 -1.78 1.79 -8.00
C LEU A 6 -1.96 0.27 -7.95
N ALA A 7 -3.22 -0.19 -7.89
CA ALA A 7 -3.53 -1.62 -7.88
C ALA A 7 -3.20 -2.33 -9.20
N SER A 8 -3.22 -1.59 -10.32
CA SER A 8 -2.87 -2.12 -11.65
C SER A 8 -1.35 -2.19 -11.83
N GLU A 9 -0.61 -1.22 -11.30
CA GLU A 9 0.86 -1.15 -11.35
C GLU A 9 1.51 -2.17 -10.40
N HIS A 10 0.88 -2.43 -9.25
CA HIS A 10 1.36 -3.37 -8.24
C HIS A 10 0.35 -4.50 -8.00
N PRO A 11 0.18 -5.44 -8.95
CA PRO A 11 -0.87 -6.46 -8.89
C PRO A 11 -0.72 -7.42 -7.71
N ASP A 12 0.47 -7.56 -7.14
CA ASP A 12 0.77 -8.42 -6.00
C ASP A 12 0.45 -7.77 -4.64
N ILE A 13 0.10 -6.47 -4.63
CA ILE A 13 -0.13 -5.67 -3.42
C ILE A 13 -1.60 -5.26 -3.36
N SER A 14 -2.19 -5.34 -2.17
CA SER A 14 -3.52 -4.80 -1.89
C SER A 14 -3.38 -3.40 -1.31
N PHE A 15 -4.06 -2.44 -1.93
CA PHE A 15 -4.21 -1.07 -1.45
C PHE A 15 -5.63 -0.90 -0.90
N THR A 16 -5.73 -0.66 0.40
CA THR A 16 -7.01 -0.37 1.04
C THR A 16 -7.06 1.11 1.39
N PRO A 17 -8.01 1.90 0.83
CA PRO A 17 -8.16 3.29 1.21
C PRO A 17 -8.64 3.37 2.67
N LEU A 18 -8.07 4.29 3.42
CA LEU A 18 -8.45 4.57 4.80
C LEU A 18 -9.35 5.79 4.84
N ARG A 19 -10.36 5.76 5.71
CA ARG A 19 -11.20 6.93 5.96
C ARG A 19 -10.47 7.90 6.89
N PRO A 20 -10.76 9.20 6.81
CA PRO A 20 -10.28 10.15 7.81
C PRO A 20 -10.62 9.67 9.23
N GLY A 21 -9.61 9.55 10.09
CA GLY A 21 -9.74 9.06 11.46
C GLY A 21 -9.45 7.58 11.67
N ASP A 22 -9.41 6.74 10.62
CA ASP A 22 -9.08 5.31 10.75
C ASP A 22 -7.63 5.09 11.20
N HIS A 23 -6.76 6.06 10.91
CA HIS A 23 -5.36 6.03 11.31
C HIS A 23 -4.95 7.40 11.87
N ALA A 24 -4.75 7.47 13.18
CA ALA A 24 -4.43 8.70 13.92
C ALA A 24 -3.20 9.47 13.36
N GLY A 25 -2.32 8.78 12.64
CA GLY A 25 -1.16 9.38 11.96
C GLY A 25 -1.42 9.97 10.57
N GLY A 26 -2.68 10.10 10.13
CA GLY A 26 -3.06 10.75 8.86
C GLY A 26 -2.78 9.95 7.59
N ALA A 27 -2.72 8.62 7.69
CA ALA A 27 -2.55 7.76 6.52
C ALA A 27 -3.87 7.63 5.75
N ILE A 28 -3.78 7.57 4.42
CA ILE A 28 -4.92 7.39 3.52
C ILE A 28 -4.89 6.02 2.84
N TRP A 29 -3.79 5.27 2.95
CA TRP A 29 -3.66 3.93 2.41
C TRP A 29 -3.14 2.95 3.44
N HIS A 30 -3.66 1.72 3.39
CA HIS A 30 -3.12 0.54 4.05
C HIS A 30 -2.69 -0.46 2.98
N LEU A 31 -1.42 -0.85 3.01
CA LEU A 31 -0.76 -1.69 2.01
C LEU A 31 -0.37 -3.04 2.61
N ARG A 32 -0.67 -4.12 1.88
CA ARG A 32 -0.28 -5.49 2.27
C ARG A 32 0.01 -6.37 1.04
N PRO A 33 0.94 -7.34 1.14
CA PRO A 33 1.09 -8.39 0.14
C PRO A 33 -0.18 -9.23 0.01
N LYS A 34 -0.56 -9.60 -1.22
CA LYS A 34 -1.67 -10.53 -1.48
C LYS A 34 -1.30 -11.98 -1.19
N ALA A 35 -0.06 -12.38 -1.49
CA ALA A 35 0.45 -13.73 -1.29
C ALA A 35 0.53 -14.18 0.19
N GLY A 36 0.20 -13.29 1.13
CA GLY A 36 0.48 -13.47 2.55
C GLY A 36 1.93 -13.10 2.87
N GLY A 37 2.19 -12.79 4.15
CA GLY A 37 3.49 -12.32 4.62
C GLY A 37 3.44 -10.88 5.14
N THR A 38 4.35 -10.59 6.07
CA THR A 38 4.60 -9.26 6.63
C THR A 38 5.72 -8.64 5.78
N PRO A 39 5.43 -7.57 5.04
CA PRO A 39 5.26 -6.25 5.68
C PRO A 39 3.88 -5.63 5.46
N ILE A 40 3.34 -4.99 6.50
CA ILE A 40 2.20 -4.07 6.41
C ILE A 40 2.74 -2.65 6.47
N MET A 41 2.25 -1.76 5.59
CA MET A 41 2.63 -0.35 5.57
C MET A 41 1.41 0.56 5.47
N TRP A 42 1.56 1.79 5.97
CA TRP A 42 0.55 2.84 5.89
C TRP A 42 1.13 4.07 5.20
N ALA A 43 0.48 4.54 4.14
CA ALA A 43 0.94 5.70 3.36
C ALA A 43 0.00 6.89 3.50
N ARG A 44 0.56 8.10 3.50
CA ARG A 44 -0.18 9.37 3.65
C ARG A 44 -0.55 10.00 2.32
N THR A 45 0.12 9.62 1.24
CA THR A 45 -0.18 10.07 -0.13
C THR A 45 -0.13 8.88 -1.09
N ASP A 46 -0.56 9.11 -2.34
CA ASP A 46 -0.48 8.10 -3.40
C ASP A 46 0.98 7.80 -3.78
N GLU A 47 1.86 8.81 -3.78
CA GLU A 47 3.28 8.66 -4.09
C GLU A 47 4.02 7.87 -3.00
N ASP A 48 3.66 8.06 -1.73
CA ASP A 48 4.17 7.21 -0.64
C ASP A 48 3.67 5.77 -0.80
N ALA A 49 2.42 5.58 -1.19
CA ALA A 49 1.85 4.24 -1.41
C ALA A 49 2.59 3.51 -2.53
N ASP A 50 2.86 4.19 -3.64
CA ASP A 50 3.64 3.65 -4.76
C ASP A 50 5.04 3.20 -4.32
N ARG A 51 5.80 4.08 -3.67
CA ARG A 51 7.14 3.76 -3.16
C ARG A 51 7.15 2.61 -2.14
N TYR A 52 6.13 2.55 -1.29
CA TYR A 52 6.00 1.49 -0.28
C TYR A 52 5.63 0.15 -0.93
N ALA A 53 4.81 0.17 -1.98
CA ALA A 53 4.49 -1.02 -2.75
C ALA A 53 5.74 -1.63 -3.41
N GLU A 54 6.60 -0.81 -4.02
CA GLU A 54 7.90 -1.27 -4.54
C GLU A 54 8.76 -1.93 -3.46
N THR A 55 8.79 -1.31 -2.27
CA THR A 55 9.54 -1.81 -1.12
C THR A 55 9.02 -3.17 -0.66
N ILE A 56 7.70 -3.30 -0.52
CA ILE A 56 7.05 -4.56 -0.13
C ILE A 56 7.30 -5.63 -1.19
N ALA A 57 7.13 -5.32 -2.48
CA ALA A 57 7.35 -6.26 -3.57
C ALA A 57 8.79 -6.79 -3.58
N ARG A 58 9.78 -5.94 -3.31
CA ARG A 58 11.19 -6.36 -3.20
C ARG A 58 11.44 -7.29 -2.01
N VAL A 59 10.76 -7.09 -0.88
CA VAL A 59 10.92 -7.92 0.32
C VAL A 59 10.27 -9.29 0.14
N VAL A 60 9.07 -9.34 -0.46
CA VAL A 60 8.27 -10.57 -0.60
C VAL A 60 8.77 -11.48 -1.73
N ARG A 61 9.50 -10.95 -2.72
CA ARG A 61 10.11 -11.74 -3.80
C ARG A 61 11.42 -12.46 -3.40
N ARG A 62 11.93 -12.24 -2.18
CA ARG A 62 13.07 -12.97 -1.64
C ARG A 62 12.60 -14.22 -0.91
#